data_AF-A0A061RPN9-F1
#
_entry.id   AF-A0A061RPN9-F1
#
_cell.length_a   1.000
_cell.length_b   1.000
_cell.length_c   1.000
_cell.angle_alpha   90.00
_cell.angle_beta   90.00
_cell.angle_gamma   90.00
#
_symmetry.space_group_name_H-M   'P 1'
#
loop_
_entity.id
_entity.type
_entity.pdbx_description
1 polymer ?
#
loop_
_entity_poly.entity_id
_entity_poly.type
_entity_poly.pdbx_seq_one_letter_code
_entity_poly.pdbx_strand_id
1 'polypeptide(L)' 'MKGKKPHPLAARIKRIMQKDDDVGKISQASPLLIARAMELFLQKLCRDMAALATSRGARTVTSSHLK' A
#
# COMPACT_ATOMS: atom_id res chain seq x y z
N MET A 1 -29.83 -5.43 5.74
CA MET A 1 -28.38 -5.74 5.85
C MET A 1 -27.60 -4.62 5.15
N LYS A 2 -26.95 -3.70 5.88
CA LYS A 2 -26.16 -2.62 5.26
C LYS A 2 -24.87 -3.22 4.70
N GLY A 3 -24.75 -3.33 3.38
CA GLY A 3 -23.53 -3.80 2.73
C GLY A 3 -22.34 -2.94 3.16
N LYS A 4 -21.28 -3.58 3.69
CA LYS A 4 -20.02 -2.88 4.02
C LYS A 4 -19.56 -2.15 2.76
N LYS A 5 -19.41 -0.84 2.84
CA LYS A 5 -18.84 -0.04 1.74
C LYS A 5 -17.46 -0.61 1.41
N PRO A 6 -17.18 -0.96 0.15
CA PRO A 6 -15.89 -1.53 -0.23
C PRO A 6 -14.77 -0.55 0.10
N HIS A 7 -13.60 -1.08 0.44
CA HIS A 7 -12.42 -0.28 0.77
C HIS A 7 -12.16 0.76 -0.35
N PRO A 8 -11.92 2.05 -0.03
CA PRO A 8 -11.89 3.13 -1.04
C PRO A 8 -10.81 2.93 -2.11
N LEU A 9 -9.74 2.18 -1.79
CA LEU A 9 -8.67 1.86 -2.73
C LEU A 9 -8.96 0.65 -3.64
N ALA A 10 -9.97 -0.18 -3.34
CA ALA A 10 -10.19 -1.46 -4.04
C ALA A 10 -10.40 -1.26 -5.56
N ALA A 11 -11.18 -0.24 -5.96
CA ALA A 11 -11.38 0.08 -7.37
C ALA A 11 -10.09 0.53 -8.07
N ARG A 12 -9.24 1.29 -7.37
CA ARG A 12 -7.97 1.78 -7.93
C ARG A 12 -6.95 0.66 -8.06
N ILE A 13 -6.87 -0.21 -7.05
CA ILE A 13 -6.03 -1.42 -7.07
C ILE A 13 -6.45 -2.32 -8.23
N LYS A 14 -7.75 -2.59 -8.39
CA LYS A 14 -8.25 -3.38 -9.52
C LYS A 14 -7.82 -2.78 -10.86
N ARG A 15 -7.96 -1.46 -11.06
CA ARG A 15 -7.50 -0.80 -12.30
C ARG A 15 -6.00 -0.94 -12.54
N ILE A 16 -5.17 -0.87 -11.50
CA ILE A 16 -3.72 -1.07 -11.61
C ILE A 16 -3.41 -2.51 -11.99
N MET A 17 -4.04 -3.48 -11.33
CA MET A 17 -3.88 -4.90 -11.65
C MET A 17 -4.27 -5.21 -13.10
N GLN A 18 -5.32 -4.57 -13.63
CA GLN A 18 -5.80 -4.75 -15.02
C GLN A 18 -4.93 -4.06 -16.08
N LYS A 19 -3.87 -3.33 -15.70
CA LYS A 19 -2.89 -2.79 -16.67
C LYS A 19 -1.85 -3.83 -17.09
N ASP A 20 -1.77 -4.94 -16.36
CA ASP A 20 -0.89 -6.04 -16.66
C ASP A 20 -1.65 -7.04 -17.55
N ASP A 21 -1.16 -7.23 -18.77
CA ASP A 21 -1.81 -8.05 -19.79
C ASP A 21 -1.85 -9.54 -19.41
N ASP A 22 -0.97 -9.98 -18.49
CA ASP A 22 -0.95 -11.34 -17.97
C ASP A 22 -2.00 -11.56 -16.86
N VAL A 23 -2.64 -10.49 -16.37
CA VAL A 23 -3.67 -10.57 -15.31
C VAL A 23 -5.06 -10.80 -15.91
N GLY A 24 -5.54 -12.03 -15.76
CA GLY A 24 -6.90 -12.43 -16.12
C GLY A 24 -8.00 -11.95 -15.15
N LYS A 25 -8.97 -12.83 -14.87
CA LYS A 25 -10.11 -12.47 -13.99
C LYS A 25 -9.66 -12.23 -12.55
N ILE A 26 -10.01 -11.07 -11.99
CA ILE A 26 -9.68 -10.70 -10.61
C ILE A 26 -10.87 -10.98 -9.69
N SER A 27 -10.66 -11.74 -8.62
CA SER A 27 -11.67 -11.97 -7.59
C SER A 27 -12.04 -10.68 -6.86
N GLN A 28 -13.25 -10.61 -6.28
CA GLN A 28 -13.62 -9.44 -5.47
C GLN A 28 -12.76 -9.30 -4.21
N ALA A 29 -12.25 -10.39 -3.65
CA ALA A 29 -11.45 -10.36 -2.42
C ALA A 29 -10.03 -9.81 -2.66
N SER A 30 -9.44 -10.06 -3.83
CA SER A 30 -8.03 -9.75 -4.11
C SER A 30 -7.69 -8.25 -3.93
N PRO A 31 -8.45 -7.29 -4.50
CA PRO A 31 -8.17 -5.87 -4.32
C PRO A 31 -8.35 -5.38 -2.87
N LEU A 32 -9.24 -6.02 -2.10
CA LEU A 32 -9.46 -5.69 -0.68
C LEU A 32 -8.30 -6.16 0.19
N LEU A 33 -7.78 -7.35 -0.04
CA LEU A 33 -6.63 -7.88 0.68
C LEU A 33 -5.36 -7.09 0.36
N ILE A 34 -5.14 -6.75 -0.91
CA ILE A 34 -4.02 -5.90 -1.33
C ILE A 34 -4.12 -4.53 -0.66
N ALA A 35 -5.32 -3.95 -0.53
CA ALA A 35 -5.48 -2.67 0.17
C ALA A 35 -4.98 -2.73 1.62
N ARG A 36 -5.33 -3.82 2.34
CA ARG A 36 -4.86 -4.00 3.72
C ARG A 36 -3.35 -4.29 3.79
N ALA A 37 -2.82 -5.07 2.85
CA ALA A 37 -1.39 -5.33 2.76
C ALA A 37 -0.59 -4.04 2.49
N MET A 38 -1.08 -3.18 1.60
CA MET A 38 -0.48 -1.86 1.32
C MET A 38 -0.47 -0.97 2.56
N GLU A 39 -1.55 -0.95 3.36
CA GLU A 39 -1.61 -0.19 4.60
C GLU A 39 -0.53 -0.65 5.59
N LEU A 40 -0.43 -1.96 5.83
CA LEU A 40 0.59 -2.54 6.72
C LEU A 40 2.01 -2.32 6.19
N PHE A 41 2.20 -2.47 4.88
CA PHE A 41 3.49 -2.25 4.22
C PHE A 41 3.96 -0.80 4.36
N LEU A 42 3.10 0.18 4.03
CA LEU A 42 3.44 1.60 4.14
C LEU A 42 3.68 2.02 5.59
N GLN A 43 2.91 1.49 6.54
CA GLN A 43 3.15 1.73 7.96
C GLN A 43 4.52 1.23 8.38
N LYS A 44 4.91 0.01 8.00
CA LYS A 44 6.23 -0.54 8.29
C LYS A 44 7.33 0.28 7.62
N LEU A 45 7.18 0.55 6.33
CA LEU A 45 8.16 1.33 5.54
C LEU A 45 8.41 2.71 6.15
N CYS A 46 7.35 3.46 6.47
CA CYS A 46 7.48 4.79 7.06
C CYS A 46 8.14 4.75 8.45
N ARG A 47 7.84 3.72 9.26
CA ARG A 47 8.49 3.54 10.58
C ARG A 47 9.98 3.30 10.44
N ASP A 48 10.37 2.39 9.54
CA ASP A 48 11.77 2.05 9.31
C ASP A 48 12.55 3.26 8.77
N MET A 49 11.98 3.98 7.80
CA MET A 49 12.58 5.21 7.27
C MET A 49 12.69 6.33 8.32
N ALA A 50 11.69 6.49 9.18
CA ALA A 50 11.71 7.50 10.24
C ALA A 50 12.74 7.16 11.34
N ALA A 51 12.89 5.88 11.67
CA ALA A 51 13.93 5.41 12.58
C ALA A 51 15.33 5.68 12.01
N LEU A 52 15.55 5.39 10.72
CA LEU A 52 16.81 5.66 10.04
C LEU A 52 17.10 7.17 9.90
N ALA A 53 16.08 7.99 9.64
CA ALA A 53 16.24 9.44 9.61
C ALA A 53 16.69 9.96 11.00
N THR A 54 16.03 9.49 12.05
CA THR A 54 16.32 9.87 13.43
C THR A 54 17.73 9.45 13.85
N SER A 55 18.15 8.22 13.51
CA SER A 55 19.50 7.74 13.83
C SER A 55 20.62 8.52 13.13
N ARG A 56 20.29 9.15 11.99
CA ARG A 56 21.18 10.06 11.24
C ARG A 56 21.06 11.52 11.67
N GLY A 57 20.30 11.83 12.73
CA GLY A 57 20.08 13.20 13.21
C GLY A 57 19.19 14.05 12.30
N ALA A 58 18.51 13.44 11.31
CA ALA A 58 17.61 14.14 10.41
C ALA A 58 16.19 14.24 11.01
N ARG A 59 15.53 15.37 10.78
CA ARG A 59 14.12 15.61 11.19
C ARG A 59 13.12 15.39 10.05
N THR A 60 13.61 15.10 8.85
CA THR A 60 12.80 14.93 7.64
C THR A 60 13.22 13.66 6.93
N VAL A 61 12.24 12.81 6.57
CA VAL A 61 12.48 11.62 5.76
C VAL A 61 12.77 12.05 4.32
N THR A 62 13.88 11.57 3.76
CA THR A 62 14.28 11.80 2.37
C THR A 62 14.50 10.46 1.68
N SER A 63 14.69 10.46 0.36
CA SER A 63 14.99 9.25 -0.43
C SER A 63 16.24 8.50 0.04
N SER A 64 17.17 9.18 0.72
CA SER A 64 18.36 8.55 1.31
C SER A 64 18.07 7.56 2.45
N HIS A 65 16.86 7.60 3.02
CA HIS A 65 16.40 6.69 4.07
C HIS A 65 15.57 5.51 3.53
N LEU A 66 15.28 5.50 2.23
CA LEU A 66 14.50 4.44 1.58
C LEU A 66 15.35 3.20 1.20
N LYS A 67 16.68 3.37 1.15
CA LYS A 67 17.64 2.33 0.76
C LYS A 67 17.89 1.32 1.85
#